data_AF-A0A9C7TC86-F1
#
_entry.id   AF-A0A9C7TC86-F1
#
_cell.length_a   1.000
_cell.length_b   1.000
_cell.length_c   1.000
_cell.angle_alpha   90.00
_cell.angle_beta   90.00
_cell.angle_gamma   90.00
#
_symmetry.space_group_name_H-M   'P 1'
#
loop_
_entity.id
_entity.type
_entity.pdbx_description
1 polymer ?
#
loop_
_entity_poly.entity_id
_entity_poly.type
_entity_poly.pdbx_seq_one_letter_code
_entity_poly.pdbx_strand_id
1 'polypeptide(L)'
;MDDLVLSIAIGRNSDVWVGTMNGLSHIYGLLPTSVEEAPTSNLQEMMIVYPNPSFGPVTFFLRSGLEACLDIYNLLGQRVRRLEVSGGKVLWDGRDDGGREVSSGVYVIRLDVGGKVFARKVVMVK
;
A
#
# COMPACT_ATOMS: atom_id res chain seq x y z
N MET A 1 -13.31 10.27 -7.88
CA MET A 1 -13.66 9.02 -7.18
C MET A 1 -14.26 8.19 -8.28
N ASP A 2 -13.49 7.25 -8.82
CA ASP A 2 -13.89 6.56 -10.04
C ASP A 2 -14.45 5.21 -9.64
N ASP A 3 -15.77 5.10 -9.70
CA ASP A 3 -16.52 3.90 -9.32
C ASP A 3 -16.74 2.95 -10.52
N LEU A 4 -16.14 3.28 -11.67
CA LEU A 4 -16.25 2.53 -12.92
C LEU A 4 -15.17 1.45 -13.02
N VAL A 5 -15.61 0.20 -12.85
CA VAL A 5 -14.81 -0.98 -13.17
C VAL A 5 -14.98 -1.32 -14.65
N LEU A 6 -13.88 -1.31 -15.39
CA LEU A 6 -13.85 -1.67 -16.82
C LEU A 6 -13.63 -3.16 -17.05
N SER A 7 -12.85 -3.80 -16.18
CA SER A 7 -12.57 -5.23 -16.30
C SER A 7 -12.30 -5.87 -14.94
N ILE A 8 -12.67 -7.14 -14.82
CA ILE A 8 -12.31 -7.97 -13.68
C ILE A 8 -11.70 -9.27 -14.23
N ALA A 9 -10.57 -9.69 -13.67
CA ALA A 9 -9.96 -10.98 -13.97
C ALA A 9 -9.63 -11.74 -12.68
N ILE A 10 -9.91 -13.04 -12.65
CA ILE A 10 -9.65 -13.90 -11.50
C ILE A 10 -8.48 -14.84 -11.84
N GLY A 11 -7.39 -14.74 -11.08
CA GLY A 11 -6.21 -15.58 -11.16
C GLY A 11 -6.36 -16.90 -10.38
N ARG A 12 -5.43 -17.84 -10.61
CA ARG A 12 -5.47 -19.19 -10.03
C ARG A 12 -5.39 -19.23 -8.49
N ASN A 13 -4.96 -18.16 -7.84
CA ASN A 13 -4.79 -18.05 -6.38
C ASN A 13 -5.85 -17.16 -5.70
N SER A 14 -7.06 -17.08 -6.25
CA SER A 14 -8.13 -16.18 -5.76
C SER A 14 -7.76 -14.69 -5.82
N ASP A 15 -6.84 -14.38 -6.73
CA ASP A 15 -6.36 -13.05 -7.10
C ASP A 15 -7.41 -12.37 -7.99
N VAL A 16 -7.97 -11.24 -7.56
CA VAL A 16 -8.95 -10.46 -8.31
C VAL A 16 -8.30 -9.17 -8.81
N TRP A 17 -8.06 -9.12 -10.10
CA TRP A 17 -7.60 -7.94 -10.81
C TRP A 17 -8.79 -7.07 -11.18
N VAL A 18 -8.70 -5.77 -10.91
CA VAL A 18 -9.71 -4.77 -11.25
C VAL A 18 -9.06 -3.73 -12.15
N GLY A 19 -9.46 -3.70 -13.42
CA GLY A 19 -9.11 -2.63 -14.35
C GLY A 19 -10.10 -1.48 -14.23
N THR A 20 -9.59 -0.27 -14.01
CA THR A 20 -10.36 0.99 -14.08
C THR A 20 -9.78 1.87 -15.19
N MET A 21 -10.46 2.96 -15.55
CA MET A 21 -9.93 3.96 -16.49
C MET A 21 -8.58 4.56 -16.03
N ASN A 22 -8.29 4.52 -14.72
CA ASN A 22 -7.09 5.11 -14.13
C ASN A 22 -6.02 4.09 -13.76
N GLY A 23 -6.22 2.80 -14.05
CA GLY A 23 -5.18 1.79 -13.88
C GLY A 23 -5.67 0.43 -13.38
N LEU A 24 -4.68 -0.42 -13.07
CA LEU A 24 -4.90 -1.80 -12.64
C LEU A 24 -4.74 -1.90 -11.12
N SER A 25 -5.78 -2.34 -10.43
CA SER A 25 -5.77 -2.68 -9.00
C SER A 25 -5.86 -4.19 -8.81
N HIS A 26 -5.38 -4.69 -7.68
CA HIS A 26 -5.35 -6.12 -7.38
C HIS A 26 -5.83 -6.38 -5.95
N ILE A 27 -6.78 -7.30 -5.78
CA ILE A 27 -7.42 -7.70 -4.53
C ILE A 27 -7.11 -9.19 -4.31
N TYR A 28 -6.57 -9.54 -3.14
CA TYR A 28 -6.25 -10.93 -2.80
C TYR A 28 -7.43 -11.61 -2.10
N GLY A 29 -7.65 -12.90 -2.37
CA GLY A 29 -8.24 -13.85 -1.41
C GLY A 29 -9.75 -13.76 -1.18
N LEU A 30 -10.56 -13.69 -2.23
CA LEU A 30 -12.03 -13.60 -2.10
C LEU A 30 -12.78 -14.94 -1.86
N LEU A 31 -12.10 -16.03 -1.50
CA LEU A 31 -12.77 -17.29 -1.15
C LEU A 31 -12.32 -17.83 0.21
N PRO A 32 -13.16 -17.76 1.26
CA PRO A 32 -13.00 -18.61 2.43
C PRO A 32 -13.75 -19.91 2.17
N THR A 33 -13.07 -20.94 1.67
CA THR A 33 -13.65 -22.30 1.70
C THR A 33 -12.64 -23.37 2.10
N SER A 34 -12.89 -23.89 3.30
CA SER A 34 -12.40 -25.12 3.95
C SER A 34 -11.08 -25.07 4.74
N VAL A 35 -11.05 -25.93 5.75
CA VAL A 35 -10.36 -25.84 7.05
C VAL A 35 -8.92 -26.40 6.99
N GLU A 36 -8.03 -25.71 7.72
CA GLU A 36 -6.68 -26.09 8.19
C GLU A 36 -5.64 -26.57 7.17
N GLU A 37 -4.74 -25.65 6.79
CA GLU A 37 -3.30 -25.90 6.78
C GLU A 37 -2.55 -24.57 7.02
N ALA A 38 -2.00 -24.43 8.24
CA ALA A 38 -1.05 -23.44 8.76
C ALA A 38 -1.32 -21.93 8.50
N PRO A 39 -1.04 -21.03 9.47
CA PRO A 39 -0.98 -19.61 9.16
C PRO A 39 0.28 -19.40 8.33
N THR A 40 0.17 -19.60 7.02
CA THR A 40 1.13 -19.07 6.08
C THR A 40 0.97 -17.58 6.25
N SER A 41 1.76 -16.99 7.15
CA SER A 41 1.82 -15.56 7.41
C SER A 41 2.04 -14.93 6.05
N ASN A 42 0.94 -14.49 5.43
CA ASN A 42 1.03 -13.87 4.13
C ASN A 42 1.65 -12.51 4.41
N LEU A 43 2.98 -12.44 4.32
CA LEU A 43 3.78 -11.24 4.57
C LEU A 43 3.31 -10.07 3.69
N GLN A 44 2.48 -10.32 2.68
CA GLN A 44 1.89 -9.32 1.81
C GLN A 44 0.60 -8.66 2.34
N GLU A 45 -0.05 -9.20 3.37
CA GLU A 45 -1.30 -8.67 3.96
C GLU A 45 -1.10 -7.53 4.97
N MET A 46 0.15 -7.17 5.30
CA MET A 46 0.42 -6.18 6.34
C MET A 46 0.13 -4.74 5.91
N MET A 47 0.26 -4.46 4.60
CA MET A 47 0.12 -3.12 4.04
C MET A 47 -0.35 -3.16 2.59
N ILE A 48 -1.49 -2.52 2.34
CA ILE A 48 -1.99 -2.18 1.00
C ILE A 48 -1.75 -0.69 0.77
N VAL A 49 -1.33 -0.32 -0.44
CA VAL A 49 -1.02 1.08 -0.83
C VAL A 49 -1.90 1.46 -2.00
N TYR A 50 -2.65 2.54 -1.88
CA TYR A 50 -3.55 3.03 -2.93
C TYR A 50 -3.70 4.56 -2.88
N PRO A 51 -3.80 5.26 -4.02
CA PRO A 51 -3.64 4.75 -5.38
C PRO A 51 -2.16 4.53 -5.74
N ASN A 52 -1.91 3.69 -6.74
CA ASN A 52 -0.58 3.50 -7.31
C ASN A 52 -0.71 3.16 -8.82
N PRO A 53 -0.26 4.04 -9.74
CA PRO A 53 0.33 5.36 -9.50
C PRO A 53 -0.63 6.34 -8.80
N SER A 54 -0.07 7.33 -8.10
CA SER A 54 -0.81 8.38 -7.41
C SER A 54 -0.57 9.74 -8.02
N PHE A 55 -1.65 10.49 -8.24
CA PHE A 55 -1.64 11.89 -8.67
C PHE A 55 -1.88 12.86 -7.50
N GLY A 56 -1.88 12.34 -6.27
CA GLY A 56 -2.24 13.10 -5.06
C GLY A 56 -1.94 12.30 -3.78
N PRO A 57 -2.74 12.46 -2.71
CA PRO A 57 -2.53 11.73 -1.47
C PRO A 57 -2.56 10.21 -1.65
N VAL A 58 -1.69 9.52 -0.92
CA VAL A 58 -1.57 8.06 -0.88
C VAL A 58 -2.12 7.56 0.44
N THR A 59 -2.99 6.56 0.39
CA THR A 59 -3.53 5.86 1.55
C THR A 59 -2.83 4.53 1.75
N PHE A 60 -2.44 4.26 3.00
CA PHE A 60 -1.98 2.97 3.46
C PHE A 60 -3.08 2.32 4.30
N PHE A 61 -3.43 1.09 3.97
CA PHE A 61 -4.29 0.24 4.79
C PHE A 61 -3.42 -0.80 5.48
N LEU A 62 -3.32 -0.67 6.80
CA LEU A 62 -2.51 -1.50 7.68
C LEU A 62 -3.43 -2.40 8.52
N ARG A 63 -2.95 -3.58 8.90
CA ARG A 63 -3.68 -4.40 9.88
C ARG A 63 -3.92 -3.60 11.18
N SER A 64 -5.08 -3.78 11.80
CA SER A 64 -5.45 -3.07 13.03
C SER A 64 -4.62 -3.54 14.23
N GLY A 65 -4.43 -2.67 15.22
CA GLY A 65 -3.80 -3.01 16.49
C GLY A 65 -2.27 -3.14 16.41
N LEU A 66 -1.64 -2.34 15.55
CA LEU A 66 -0.19 -2.35 15.34
C LEU A 66 0.40 -1.01 15.74
N GLU A 67 1.26 -0.95 16.75
CA GLU A 67 2.12 0.21 16.95
C GLU A 67 3.35 0.08 16.05
N ALA A 68 3.49 1.00 15.09
CA ALA A 68 4.54 0.92 14.08
C ALA A 68 4.96 2.31 13.57
N CYS A 69 6.10 2.32 12.88
CA CYS A 69 6.57 3.47 12.11
C CYS A 69 6.49 3.15 10.62
N LEU A 70 5.89 4.07 9.86
CA LEU A 70 5.88 4.05 8.40
C LEU A 70 6.81 5.16 7.90
N ASP A 71 7.93 4.74 7.33
CA ASP A 71 8.91 5.63 6.72
C ASP A 71 8.76 5.62 5.19
N ILE A 72 8.90 6.79 4.58
CA ILE A 72 8.81 6.98 3.14
C ILE A 72 10.16 7.49 2.65
N TYR A 73 10.74 6.81 1.65
CA TYR A 73 12.04 7.12 1.09
C TYR A 73 11.95 7.42 -0.41
N ASN A 74 12.82 8.29 -0.91
CA ASN A 74 13.06 8.42 -2.34
C ASN A 74 14.06 7.35 -2.83
N LEU A 75 14.30 7.26 -4.15
CA LEU A 75 15.24 6.28 -4.73
C LEU A 75 16.71 6.50 -4.34
N LEU A 76 17.07 7.69 -3.83
CA LEU A 76 18.40 7.95 -3.28
C LEU A 76 18.55 7.41 -1.85
N GLY A 77 17.51 6.79 -1.29
CA GLY A 77 17.49 6.29 0.09
C GLY A 77 17.31 7.38 1.15
N GLN A 78 16.98 8.61 0.74
CA GLN A 78 16.72 9.69 1.67
C GLN A 78 15.30 9.56 2.23
N ARG A 79 15.15 9.65 3.56
CA ARG A 79 13.84 9.65 4.22
C ARG A 79 13.15 10.97 3.94
N VAL A 80 11.99 10.88 3.32
CA VAL A 80 11.15 12.00 2.90
C VAL A 80 10.09 12.30 3.95
N ARG A 81 9.46 11.26 4.50
CA ARG A 81 8.41 11.39 5.51
C ARG A 81 8.49 10.27 6.54
N ARG A 82 8.16 10.54 7.80
CA ARG A 82 7.81 9.51 8.80
C ARG A 82 6.40 9.74 9.32
N LEU A 83 5.65 8.64 9.47
CA LEU A 83 4.31 8.61 10.07
C LEU A 83 4.29 7.57 11.18
N GLU A 84 3.93 7.98 12.40
CA GLU A 84 3.60 7.06 13.49
C GLU A 84 2.19 6.51 13.26
N VAL A 85 2.03 5.19 13.36
CA VAL A 85 0.79 4.52 12.97
C VAL A 85 0.40 3.48 14.01
N SER A 86 -0.90 3.39 14.31
CA SER A 86 -1.50 2.40 15.22
C SER A 86 -2.29 1.30 14.48
N GLY A 87 -2.03 1.15 13.18
CA GLY A 87 -2.78 0.32 12.25
C GLY A 87 -3.93 1.07 11.56
N GLY A 88 -4.76 0.36 10.80
CA GLY A 88 -5.91 0.95 10.11
C GLY A 88 -5.52 1.81 8.90
N LYS A 89 -6.27 2.90 8.67
CA LYS A 89 -6.10 3.77 7.50
C LYS A 89 -5.18 4.95 7.82
N VAL A 90 -4.09 5.08 7.07
CA VAL A 90 -3.09 6.14 7.22
C VAL A 90 -2.97 6.90 5.91
N LEU A 91 -2.92 8.23 5.96
CA LEU A 91 -2.80 9.08 4.77
C LEU A 91 -1.42 9.75 4.72
N TRP A 92 -0.77 9.66 3.57
CA TRP A 92 0.31 10.54 3.20
C TRP A 92 -0.18 11.52 2.14
N ASP A 93 -0.04 12.81 2.43
CA ASP A 93 -0.49 13.92 1.58
C ASP A 93 0.45 14.22 0.39
N GLY A 94 1.53 13.43 0.22
CA GLY A 94 2.54 13.67 -0.78
C GLY A 94 3.53 14.79 -0.41
N ARG A 95 3.66 15.11 0.88
CA ARG A 95 4.65 16.09 1.38
C ARG A 95 5.78 15.45 2.18
N ASP A 96 6.94 16.08 2.17
CA ASP A 96 8.07 15.72 3.02
C ASP A 96 7.84 16.12 4.49
N ASP A 97 8.77 15.78 5.39
CA ASP A 97 8.74 16.21 6.79
C ASP A 97 8.77 17.75 6.94
N GLY A 98 9.31 18.46 5.96
CA GLY A 98 9.31 19.94 5.91
C GLY A 98 8.03 20.55 5.35
N GLY A 99 7.02 19.73 5.01
CA GLY A 99 5.75 20.20 4.44
C GLY A 99 5.84 20.59 2.96
N ARG A 100 6.95 20.33 2.26
CA ARG A 100 7.09 20.59 0.83
C ARG A 100 6.55 19.41 0.05
N GLU A 101 5.88 19.68 -1.07
CA GLU A 101 5.43 18.61 -1.94
C GLU A 101 6.59 17.87 -2.57
N VAL A 102 6.47 16.55 -2.64
CA VAL A 102 7.47 15.70 -3.27
C VAL A 102 7.39 15.78 -4.80
N SER A 103 8.48 15.43 -5.47
CA SER A 103 8.54 15.38 -6.93
C SER A 103 7.83 14.14 -7.49
N SER A 104 7.49 14.14 -8.78
CA SER A 104 7.11 12.90 -9.46
C SER A 104 8.28 11.89 -9.39
N GLY A 105 7.97 10.62 -9.20
CA GLY A 105 8.99 9.58 -9.06
C GLY A 105 8.53 8.38 -8.25
N VAL A 106 9.44 7.43 -8.04
CA VAL A 106 9.20 6.24 -7.24
C VAL A 106 9.61 6.50 -5.80
N TYR A 107 8.73 6.13 -4.86
CA TYR A 107 8.97 6.19 -3.43
C TYR A 107 8.83 4.80 -2.81
N VAL A 108 9.67 4.51 -1.82
CA VAL A 108 9.67 3.26 -1.06
C VAL A 108 9.04 3.50 0.29
N ILE A 109 7.96 2.76 0.57
CA ILE A 109 7.25 2.77 1.84
C ILE A 109 7.77 1.62 2.67
N ARG A 110 8.33 1.90 3.85
CA ARG A 110 8.89 0.93 4.78
C ARG A 110 8.08 0.96 6.08
N LEU A 111 7.44 -0.15 6.40
CA LEU A 111 6.73 -0.37 7.65
C LEU A 111 7.55 -1.30 8.53
N ASP A 112 7.85 -0.88 9.76
CA ASP A 112 8.56 -1.69 10.75
C ASP A 112 7.61 -2.10 11.88
N VAL A 113 7.38 -3.41 12.05
CA VAL A 113 6.46 -3.95 13.06
C VAL A 113 7.08 -5.17 13.73
N GLY A 114 7.33 -5.07 15.04
CA GLY A 114 7.82 -6.20 15.84
C GLY A 114 9.11 -6.84 15.29
N GLY A 115 10.03 -6.03 14.76
CA GLY A 115 11.29 -6.47 14.18
C GLY A 115 11.18 -7.04 12.75
N LYS A 116 9.98 -7.04 12.16
CA LYS A 116 9.76 -7.39 10.75
C LYS A 116 9.57 -6.13 9.91
N VAL A 117 10.23 -6.10 8.77
CA VAL A 117 10.18 -4.98 7.83
C VAL A 117 9.34 -5.36 6.62
N PHE A 118 8.36 -4.54 6.28
CA PHE A 118 7.52 -4.67 5.09
C PHE A 118 7.74 -3.47 4.18
N ALA A 119 7.92 -3.72 2.89
CA ALA A 119 8.18 -2.67 1.91
C ALA A 119 7.20 -2.70 0.73
N ARG A 120 6.79 -1.52 0.27
CA ARG A 120 5.98 -1.30 -0.93
C ARG A 120 6.56 -0.13 -1.73
N LYS A 121 6.30 -0.13 -3.04
CA LYS A 121 6.66 0.98 -3.93
C LYS A 121 5.40 1.74 -4.31
N VAL A 122 5.48 3.06 -4.33
CA VAL A 122 4.44 3.94 -4.88
C VAL A 122 5.05 4.86 -5.91
N VAL A 123 4.34 5.09 -7.02
CA VAL A 123 4.72 6.06 -8.05
C VAL A 123 3.91 7.32 -7.83
N MET A 124 4.56 8.46 -7.61
CA MET A 124 3.92 9.77 -7.58
C MET A 124 4.02 10.43 -8.96
N VAL A 125 2.92 11.02 -9.42
CA VAL A 125 2.79 11.74 -10.69
C VAL A 125 2.24 13.13 -10.41
N LYS A 126 2.77 14.16 -11.08
CA LYS A 126 2.31 15.54 -11.01
C LYS A 126 1.96 16.03 -12.41
#